data_AF-D7SBX2-F1
#
_entry.id   AF-D7SBX2-F1
#
_cell.length_a   1.000
_cell.length_b   1.000
_cell.length_c   1.000
_cell.angle_alpha   90.00
_cell.angle_beta   90.00
_cell.angle_gamma   90.00
#
_symmetry.space_group_name_H-M   'P 1'
#
loop_
_entity.id
_entity.type
_entity.pdbx_description
1 polymer ?
#
loop_
_entity_poly.entity_id
_entity_poly.type
_entity_poly.pdbx_seq_one_letter_code
_entity_poly.pdbx_strand_id
1 'polypeptide(L)'
;QQIAREVGEVRMQKYLKNFSYGNQNISGGIDKFWLEGQLRISAVNQVEFLESLYLNKLSASKENQLIVKEALVTEAAPEYLVHSKTGFSGVG
;
A
#
# COMPACT_ATOMS: atom_id res chain seq x y z
N GLN A 1 -4.60 -12.54 -0.48
CA GLN A 1 -5.47 -12.58 -1.68
C GLN A 1 -6.96 -12.47 -1.33
N GLN A 2 -7.46 -13.13 -0.29
CA GLN A 2 -8.88 -13.07 0.13
C GLN A 2 -9.43 -11.65 0.39
N ILE A 3 -8.69 -10.81 1.14
CA ILE A 3 -9.09 -9.42 1.43
C ILE A 3 -9.34 -8.63 0.13
N ALA A 4 -8.53 -8.84 -0.92
CA ALA A 4 -8.69 -8.12 -2.18
C ALA A 4 -9.99 -8.51 -2.90
N ARG A 5 -10.39 -9.79 -2.84
CA ARG A 5 -11.67 -10.27 -3.37
C ARG A 5 -12.85 -9.66 -2.64
N GLU A 6 -12.77 -9.57 -1.31
CA GLU A 6 -13.81 -8.95 -0.48
C GLU A 6 -13.93 -7.44 -0.76
N VAL A 7 -12.81 -6.73 -0.94
CA VAL A 7 -12.82 -5.33 -1.36
C VAL A 7 -13.45 -5.17 -2.75
N GLY A 8 -13.06 -6.02 -3.70
CA GLY A 8 -13.57 -6.00 -5.07
C GLY A 8 -12.97 -4.88 -5.93
N GLU A 9 -13.06 -5.04 -7.26
CA GLU A 9 -12.38 -4.19 -8.24
C GLU A 9 -12.77 -2.71 -8.15
N VAL A 10 -14.07 -2.41 -8.07
CA VAL A 10 -14.57 -1.03 -8.05
C VAL A 10 -14.02 -0.24 -6.87
N ARG A 11 -14.03 -0.82 -5.67
CA ARG A 11 -13.52 -0.14 -4.47
C ARG A 11 -12.00 -0.07 -4.50
N MET A 12 -11.33 -1.14 -4.96
CA MET A 12 -9.87 -1.14 -5.12
C MET A 12 -9.40 -0.02 -6.04
N GLN A 13 -10.00 0.09 -7.23
CA GLN A 13 -9.65 1.14 -8.20
C GLN A 13 -9.87 2.55 -7.63
N LYS A 14 -10.97 2.76 -6.90
CA LYS A 14 -11.25 4.03 -6.22
C LYS A 14 -10.15 4.39 -5.22
N TYR A 15 -9.72 3.45 -4.38
CA TYR A 15 -8.69 3.73 -3.37
C TYR A 15 -7.32 3.94 -3.99
N LEU A 16 -6.90 3.15 -4.98
CA LEU A 16 -5.62 3.37 -5.68
C LEU A 16 -5.57 4.74 -6.34
N LYS A 17 -6.69 5.21 -6.91
CA LYS A 17 -6.81 6.56 -7.46
C LYS A 17 -6.72 7.63 -6.38
N ASN A 18 -7.46 7.46 -5.28
CA ASN A 18 -7.45 8.41 -4.16
C ASN A 18 -6.10 8.48 -3.44
N PHE A 19 -5.30 7.42 -3.51
CA PHE A 19 -3.96 7.35 -2.93
C PHE A 19 -2.86 7.69 -3.93
N SER A 20 -3.20 7.98 -5.19
CA SER A 20 -2.23 8.21 -6.26
C SER A 20 -1.16 7.11 -6.35
N TYR A 21 -1.56 5.84 -6.19
CA TYR A 21 -0.64 4.72 -6.01
C TYR A 21 -0.18 4.13 -7.34
N GLY A 22 1.02 4.50 -7.75
CA GLY A 22 1.67 4.03 -8.97
C GLY A 22 0.88 4.36 -10.23
N ASN A 23 0.88 3.43 -11.19
CA ASN A 23 0.07 3.53 -12.41
C ASN A 23 -1.41 3.15 -12.22
N GLN A 24 -1.81 2.76 -10.99
CA GLN A 24 -3.19 2.45 -10.61
C GLN A 24 -3.87 1.36 -11.47
N ASN A 25 -3.08 0.53 -12.16
CA ASN A 25 -3.60 -0.46 -13.09
C ASN A 25 -3.85 -1.80 -12.39
N ILE A 26 -5.12 -2.15 -12.17
CA ILE A 26 -5.53 -3.41 -11.52
C ILE A 26 -5.78 -4.56 -12.51
N SER A 27 -5.38 -4.41 -13.77
CA SER A 27 -5.52 -5.47 -14.77
C SER A 27 -4.68 -6.69 -14.39
N GLY A 28 -5.20 -7.89 -14.64
CA GLY A 28 -4.57 -9.16 -14.26
C GLY A 28 -5.29 -9.93 -13.14
N GLY A 29 -6.45 -9.46 -12.70
CA GLY A 29 -7.31 -10.12 -11.72
C GLY A 29 -7.20 -9.50 -10.33
N ILE A 30 -8.34 -9.27 -9.68
CA ILE A 30 -8.46 -8.55 -8.41
C ILE A 30 -7.63 -9.13 -7.26
N ASP A 31 -7.21 -10.38 -7.34
CA ASP A 31 -6.39 -11.04 -6.30
C ASP A 31 -4.95 -11.32 -6.72
N LYS A 32 -4.53 -10.88 -7.92
CA LYS A 32 -3.18 -11.09 -8.48
C LYS A 32 -2.53 -9.84 -9.06
N PHE A 33 -3.28 -8.74 -9.23
CA PHE A 33 -2.83 -7.57 -9.99
C PHE A 33 -1.52 -6.93 -9.47
N TRP A 34 -1.20 -7.10 -8.17
CA TRP A 34 0.01 -6.58 -7.53
C TRP A 34 1.20 -7.56 -7.53
N LEU A 35 0.98 -8.82 -7.90
CA LEU A 35 2.04 -9.85 -7.98
C LEU A 35 2.46 -10.10 -9.43
N GLU A 36 1.47 -10.38 -10.29
CA GLU A 36 1.68 -10.84 -11.67
C GLU A 36 0.99 -9.92 -12.70
N GLY A 37 0.17 -8.98 -12.24
CA GLY A 37 -0.60 -8.10 -13.10
C GLY A 37 0.16 -6.86 -13.56
N GLN A 38 -0.61 -5.80 -13.82
CA GLN A 38 -0.10 -4.60 -14.48
C GLN A 38 0.17 -3.43 -13.53
N LEU A 39 0.00 -3.62 -12.21
CA LEU A 39 0.32 -2.56 -11.25
C LEU A 39 1.83 -2.33 -11.20
N ARG A 40 2.25 -1.08 -11.35
CA ARG A 40 3.65 -0.64 -11.25
C ARG A 40 3.72 0.62 -10.41
N ILE A 41 4.73 0.73 -9.57
CA ILE A 41 4.97 1.90 -8.71
C ILE A 41 6.48 2.15 -8.60
N SER A 42 6.89 3.42 -8.64
CA SER A 42 8.29 3.82 -8.51
C SER A 42 8.68 3.99 -7.03
N ALA A 43 9.99 4.01 -6.75
CA ALA A 43 10.50 4.29 -5.40
C ALA A 43 10.08 5.69 -4.91
N VAL A 44 10.09 6.70 -5.79
CA VAL A 44 9.66 8.07 -5.46
C VAL A 44 8.19 8.07 -5.06
N ASN A 45 7.32 7.40 -5.83
CA ASN A 45 5.89 7.36 -5.51
C ASN A 45 5.58 6.54 -4.24
N GLN A 46 6.39 5.51 -3.93
CA GLN A 46 6.34 4.84 -2.63
C GLN A 46 6.64 5.81 -1.48
N VAL A 47 7.65 6.66 -1.60
CA VAL A 47 7.99 7.67 -0.58
C VAL A 47 6.86 8.68 -0.38
N GLU A 48 6.27 9.19 -1.47
CA GLU A 48 5.12 10.11 -1.41
C GLU A 48 3.90 9.48 -0.71
N PHE A 49 3.64 8.20 -1.00
CA PHE A 49 2.57 7.45 -0.33
C PHE A 49 2.85 7.26 1.17
N LEU A 50 4.09 6.89 1.52
CA LEU A 50 4.51 6.70 2.92
C LEU A 50 4.49 8.01 3.71
N GLU A 51 4.90 9.13 3.12
CA GLU A 51 4.79 10.47 3.73
C GLU A 51 3.32 10.83 3.99
N SER A 52 2.45 10.56 3.02
CA SER A 52 1.01 10.80 3.19
C SER A 52 0.41 9.95 4.31
N LEU A 53 0.80 8.67 4.42
CA LEU A 53 0.41 7.79 5.53
C LEU A 53 0.95 8.31 6.89
N TYR A 54 2.22 8.73 6.92
CA TYR A 54 2.86 9.28 8.11
C TYR A 54 2.08 10.49 8.65
N LEU A 55 1.78 11.45 7.77
CA LEU A 55 1.03 12.67 8.08
C LEU A 55 -0.49 12.48 8.24
N ASN A 56 -1.00 11.25 8.09
CA ASN A 56 -2.43 10.92 8.09
C ASN A 56 -3.25 11.62 6.98
N LYS A 57 -2.64 11.89 5.83
CA LYS A 57 -3.23 12.62 4.69
C LYS A 57 -3.85 11.71 3.63
N LEU A 58 -3.76 10.39 3.76
CA LEU A 58 -4.47 9.50 2.84
C LEU A 58 -5.98 9.70 2.97
N SER A 59 -6.71 9.48 1.88
CA SER A 59 -8.18 9.51 1.83
C SER A 59 -8.83 8.30 2.53
N ALA A 60 -8.51 8.11 3.81
CA ALA A 60 -9.00 7.09 4.73
C ALA A 60 -9.10 7.66 6.14
N SER A 61 -9.80 6.99 7.06
CA SER A 61 -9.88 7.47 8.45
C SER A 61 -8.49 7.56 9.09
N LYS A 62 -8.28 8.55 9.96
CA LYS A 62 -7.05 8.67 10.75
C LYS A 62 -6.79 7.41 11.58
N GLU A 63 -7.85 6.83 12.13
CA GLU A 63 -7.81 5.58 12.89
C GLU A 63 -7.19 4.44 12.08
N ASN A 64 -7.68 4.18 10.85
CA ASN A 64 -7.13 3.12 10.00
C ASN A 64 -5.66 3.38 9.64
N GLN A 65 -5.28 4.64 9.42
CA GLN A 65 -3.90 5.01 9.15
C GLN A 65 -2.98 4.77 10.37
N LEU A 66 -3.46 5.00 11.58
CA LEU A 66 -2.73 4.70 12.82
C LEU A 66 -2.56 3.18 13.01
N ILE A 67 -3.63 2.40 12.81
CA ILE A 67 -3.60 0.93 12.88
C ILE A 67 -2.57 0.36 11.91
N VAL A 68 -2.55 0.84 10.66
CA VAL A 68 -1.58 0.38 9.66
C VAL A 68 -0.16 0.78 10.02
N LYS A 69 0.06 2.00 10.55
CA LYS A 69 1.39 2.41 11.00
C LYS A 69 1.91 1.52 12.12
N GLU A 70 1.07 1.18 13.09
CA GLU A 70 1.43 0.26 14.17
C GLU A 70 1.78 -1.14 13.62
N ALA A 71 0.98 -1.65 12.69
CA ALA A 71 1.25 -2.94 12.04
C ALA A 71 2.54 -2.95 11.19
N LEU A 72 3.08 -1.79 10.83
CA LEU A 72 4.31 -1.64 10.07
C LEU A 72 5.57 -1.51 10.93
N VAL A 73 5.46 -1.40 12.26
CA VAL A 73 6.63 -1.36 13.14
C VAL A 73 7.41 -2.66 13.01
N THR A 74 8.67 -2.56 12.59
CA THR A 74 9.56 -3.72 12.40
C THR A 74 10.76 -3.69 13.33
N GLU A 75 11.11 -2.51 13.84
CA GLU A 75 12.21 -2.32 14.79
C GLU A 75 11.94 -1.12 15.69
N ALA A 76 12.19 -1.27 16.98
CA ALA A 76 11.96 -0.22 17.96
C ALA A 76 13.07 -0.22 19.01
N ALA A 77 13.61 0.96 19.27
CA ALA A 77 14.62 1.23 20.28
C ALA A 77 14.36 2.62 20.91
N PRO A 78 15.05 2.99 22.00
CA PRO A 78 14.79 4.27 22.67
C PRO A 78 14.93 5.52 21.77
N GLU A 79 15.80 5.48 20.76
CA GLU A 79 16.10 6.64 19.91
C GLU A 79 15.67 6.47 18.44
N TYR A 80 15.14 5.32 18.05
CA TYR A 80 14.63 5.12 16.69
C TYR A 80 13.46 4.14 16.63
N LEU A 81 12.62 4.35 15.63
CA LEU A 81 11.48 3.51 15.31
C LEU A 81 11.44 3.32 13.80
N VAL A 82 11.50 2.07 13.35
CA VAL A 82 11.45 1.72 11.93
C VAL A 82 10.06 1.18 11.60
N HIS A 83 9.41 1.83 10.64
CA HIS A 83 8.21 1.33 9.99
C HIS A 83 8.61 0.85 8.59
N SER A 84 8.46 -0.43 8.28
CA SER A 84 8.87 -0.94 6.98
C SER A 84 8.04 -2.14 6.50
N LYS A 85 8.11 -2.39 5.19
CA LYS A 85 7.53 -3.58 4.58
C LYS A 85 8.45 -4.11 3.49
N THR A 86 8.70 -5.41 3.52
CA THR A 86 9.44 -6.13 2.49
C THR A 86 8.54 -6.53 1.31
N GLY A 87 9.11 -6.62 0.10
CA GLY A 87 8.42 -7.11 -1.09
C GLY A 87 9.37 -7.91 -1.98
N PHE A 88 8.87 -9.01 -2.55
CA PHE A 88 9.60 -9.85 -3.51
C PHE A 88 8.59 -10.46 -4.48
N SER A 89 8.74 -10.18 -5.78
CA SER A 89 7.82 -10.65 -6.83
C SER A 89 8.22 -12.00 -7.44
N GLY A 90 9.34 -12.59 -7.01
CA GLY A 90 9.92 -13.79 -7.60
C GLY A 90 11.29 -13.53 -8.22
N VAL A 91 11.99 -14.61 -8.58
CA VAL A 91 13.19 -14.56 -9.43
C VAL A 91 12.68 -14.63 -10.87
N GLY A 92 13.06 -13.66 -11.70
CA GLY A 92 12.68 -13.62 -13.13
C GLY A 92 13.24 -14.79 -13.93
#